data_AF-A0A919HYI5-F1
#
_entry.id   AF-A0A919HYI5-F1
#
_cell.length_a   1.000
_cell.length_b   1.000
_cell.length_c   1.000
_cell.angle_alpha   90.00
_cell.angle_beta   90.00
_cell.angle_gamma   90.00
#
_symmetry.space_group_name_H-M   'P 1'
#
loop_
_entity.id
_entity.type
_entity.pdbx_description
1 polymer ?
#
loop_
_entity_poly.entity_id
_entity_poly.type
_entity_poly.pdbx_seq_one_letter_code
_entity_poly.pdbx_strand_id
1 'polypeptide(L)'
;MIKKIGVLTSGGDAPGMNAAIRGVVRAALTEGLEVFGIYDGYLGLYEDRMVQLDRYSVSDMINRGGTFLGSARFPEFREEHIRAVAIENMKKRGLDALVVIGGDGSYMGAMRLTEMGFPCIGLPGTIDNDIKGTDYTIGFFTALSTVVEAIDRLRDTSSSHQRISVVEVMGRYCGDLTLAAAIAGGCEFIMVPEVEYTRDDLVAEIKAGIAKGKKHAIVAITEHMCDVDELASYIEKETGRETRATVLGHIQRGGSPVPYDRIRLPAWAPMRLSCCYRAMAAVASASRTRSWCTTTSSMPSRT
;
A
#
# COMPACT_ATOMS: atom_id res chain seq x y z
N MET A 1 -17.02 19.34 -18.98
CA MET A 1 -17.82 18.24 -18.37
C MET A 1 -17.02 16.97 -18.59
N ILE A 2 -16.75 16.20 -17.53
CA ILE A 2 -15.93 14.99 -17.63
C ILE A 2 -16.73 13.91 -18.37
N LYS A 3 -16.13 13.31 -19.40
CA LYS A 3 -16.69 12.23 -20.21
C LYS A 3 -15.80 11.00 -20.20
N LYS A 4 -14.46 11.17 -20.19
CA LYS A 4 -13.51 10.05 -20.16
C LYS A 4 -12.51 10.19 -19.03
N ILE A 5 -12.24 9.08 -18.35
CA ILE A 5 -11.25 9.03 -17.27
C ILE A 5 -10.17 7.98 -17.54
N GLY A 6 -8.95 8.25 -17.11
CA GLY A 6 -7.88 7.27 -17.04
C GLY A 6 -7.80 6.62 -15.66
N VAL A 7 -7.31 5.38 -15.60
CA VAL A 7 -6.91 4.72 -14.35
C VAL A 7 -5.54 4.06 -14.52
N LEU A 8 -4.67 4.24 -13.54
CA LEU A 8 -3.33 3.65 -13.51
C LEU A 8 -2.94 3.18 -12.13
N THR A 9 -2.02 2.21 -12.07
CA THR A 9 -1.35 1.75 -10.85
C THR A 9 0.13 2.10 -10.92
N SER A 10 0.68 2.67 -9.85
CA SER A 10 2.07 3.11 -9.80
C SER A 10 2.67 2.86 -8.42
N GLY A 11 3.94 2.43 -8.37
CA GLY A 11 4.65 2.06 -7.14
C GLY A 11 4.79 0.54 -6.99
N GLY A 12 5.07 0.08 -5.76
CA GLY A 12 5.00 -1.35 -5.44
C GLY A 12 3.57 -1.84 -5.56
N ASP A 13 3.37 -3.05 -6.10
CA ASP A 13 2.05 -3.65 -6.14
C ASP A 13 1.57 -4.04 -4.74
N ALA A 14 0.25 -4.04 -4.56
CA ALA A 14 -0.38 -4.42 -3.31
C ALA A 14 -1.64 -5.24 -3.58
N PRO A 15 -1.94 -6.29 -2.79
CA PRO A 15 -3.14 -7.09 -2.99
C PRO A 15 -4.39 -6.24 -2.85
N GLY A 16 -5.22 -6.21 -3.90
CA GLY A 16 -6.44 -5.40 -3.93
C GLY A 16 -6.40 -4.22 -4.92
N MET A 17 -5.25 -3.93 -5.54
CA MET A 17 -5.20 -2.95 -6.64
C MET A 17 -6.14 -3.33 -7.80
N ASN A 18 -6.25 -4.61 -8.14
CA ASN A 18 -7.23 -5.09 -9.12
C ASN A 18 -8.70 -4.82 -8.70
N ALA A 19 -9.00 -4.98 -7.40
CA ALA A 19 -10.32 -4.65 -6.87
C ALA A 19 -10.59 -3.13 -6.93
N ALA A 20 -9.55 -2.30 -6.75
CA ALA A 20 -9.59 -0.86 -6.91
C ALA A 20 -9.93 -0.46 -8.36
N ILE A 21 -9.17 -0.97 -9.33
CA ILE A 21 -9.38 -0.71 -10.76
C ILE A 21 -10.81 -1.10 -11.15
N ARG A 22 -11.25 -2.29 -10.72
CA ARG A 22 -12.62 -2.77 -10.95
C ARG A 22 -13.68 -1.83 -10.35
N GLY A 23 -13.46 -1.34 -9.13
CA GLY A 23 -14.36 -0.39 -8.46
C GLY A 23 -14.51 0.91 -9.25
N VAL A 24 -13.38 1.48 -9.69
CA VAL A 24 -13.33 2.69 -10.52
C VAL A 24 -14.06 2.47 -11.85
N VAL A 25 -13.73 1.39 -12.57
CA VAL A 25 -14.32 1.08 -13.88
C VAL A 25 -15.82 0.90 -13.78
N ARG A 26 -16.31 0.09 -12.83
CA ARG A 26 -17.77 -0.17 -12.70
C ARG A 26 -18.55 1.06 -12.25
N ALA A 27 -17.98 1.89 -11.38
CA ALA A 27 -18.61 3.14 -10.96
C ALA A 27 -18.70 4.13 -12.13
N ALA A 28 -17.59 4.36 -12.83
CA ALA A 28 -17.54 5.27 -13.97
C ALA A 28 -18.50 4.85 -15.11
N LEU A 29 -18.54 3.57 -15.46
CA LEU A 29 -19.47 3.04 -16.47
C LEU A 29 -20.95 3.13 -16.04
N THR A 30 -21.24 3.23 -14.74
CA THR A 30 -22.62 3.42 -14.26
C THR A 30 -23.06 4.88 -14.40
N GLU A 31 -22.12 5.82 -14.29
CA GLU A 31 -22.31 7.25 -14.54
C GLU A 31 -22.21 7.64 -16.03
N GLY A 32 -22.08 6.64 -16.93
CA GLY A 32 -21.99 6.88 -18.38
C GLY A 32 -20.64 7.42 -18.86
N LEU A 33 -19.58 7.30 -18.05
CA LEU A 33 -18.22 7.71 -18.42
C LEU A 33 -17.49 6.59 -19.16
N GLU A 34 -16.62 6.95 -20.10
CA GLU A 34 -15.66 6.02 -20.70
C GLU A 34 -14.39 5.91 -19.83
N VAL A 35 -13.78 4.73 -19.79
CA VAL A 35 -12.61 4.46 -18.95
C VAL A 35 -11.47 3.89 -19.77
N PHE A 36 -10.27 4.44 -19.59
CA PHE A 36 -9.02 3.90 -20.14
C PHE A 36 -8.12 3.41 -19.01
N GLY A 37 -7.64 2.17 -19.13
CA GLY A 37 -6.56 1.63 -18.33
C GLY A 37 -5.23 2.02 -18.95
N ILE A 38 -4.32 2.55 -18.13
CA ILE A 38 -2.98 2.94 -18.56
C ILE A 38 -2.00 1.91 -17.99
N TYR A 39 -1.21 1.30 -18.86
CA TYR A 39 -0.26 0.27 -18.45
C TYR A 39 0.95 0.87 -17.73
N ASP A 40 1.57 0.11 -16.81
CA ASP A 40 2.84 0.41 -16.15
C ASP A 40 2.93 1.82 -15.52
N GLY A 41 1.80 2.32 -15.03
CA GLY A 41 1.72 3.59 -14.34
C GLY A 41 2.08 4.79 -15.20
N TYR A 42 2.95 5.66 -14.68
CA TYR A 42 3.35 6.88 -15.38
C TYR A 42 4.20 6.63 -16.63
N LEU A 43 4.89 5.48 -16.69
CA LEU A 43 5.66 5.12 -17.88
C LEU A 43 4.73 4.90 -19.07
N GLY A 44 3.68 4.06 -18.94
CA GLY A 44 2.75 3.88 -20.04
C GLY A 44 1.89 5.11 -20.34
N LEU A 45 1.73 6.03 -19.38
CA LEU A 45 1.13 7.35 -19.65
C LEU A 45 2.01 8.18 -20.60
N TYR A 46 3.32 8.18 -20.35
CA TYR A 46 4.31 8.84 -21.20
C TYR A 46 4.46 8.18 -22.58
N GLU A 47 4.38 6.85 -22.64
CA GLU A 47 4.50 6.05 -23.87
C GLU A 47 3.17 5.87 -24.64
N ASP A 48 2.07 6.49 -24.21
CA ASP A 48 0.72 6.37 -24.81
C ASP A 48 0.20 4.92 -24.89
N ARG A 49 0.55 4.09 -23.91
CA ARG A 49 0.13 2.69 -23.78
C ARG A 49 -1.13 2.56 -22.94
N MET A 50 -2.27 2.71 -23.61
CA MET A 50 -3.60 2.69 -22.98
C MET A 50 -4.54 1.70 -23.65
N VAL A 51 -5.45 1.13 -22.87
CA VAL A 51 -6.51 0.22 -23.33
C VAL A 51 -7.87 0.70 -22.83
N GLN A 52 -8.89 0.61 -23.67
CA GLN A 52 -10.25 0.89 -23.22
C GLN A 52 -10.73 -0.23 -22.29
N LEU A 53 -11.31 0.13 -21.15
CA LEU A 53 -11.85 -0.82 -20.17
C LEU A 53 -13.38 -0.80 -20.20
N ASP A 54 -13.97 -1.98 -20.18
CA ASP A 54 -15.41 -2.18 -20.11
C ASP A 54 -15.79 -3.04 -18.88
N ARG A 55 -17.06 -3.42 -18.77
CA ARG A 55 -17.52 -4.24 -17.63
C ARG A 55 -16.90 -5.65 -17.63
N TYR A 56 -16.54 -6.18 -18.80
CA TYR A 56 -16.00 -7.51 -18.98
C TYR A 56 -14.49 -7.56 -18.72
N SER A 57 -13.74 -6.52 -19.10
CA SER A 57 -12.29 -6.45 -18.89
C SER A 57 -11.88 -6.47 -17.42
N VAL A 58 -12.78 -6.06 -16.51
CA VAL A 58 -12.59 -6.11 -15.05
C VAL A 58 -13.40 -7.22 -14.36
N SER A 59 -13.96 -8.15 -15.13
CA SER A 59 -14.57 -9.37 -14.58
C SER A 59 -13.49 -10.26 -13.96
N ASP A 60 -13.84 -11.00 -12.91
CA ASP A 60 -12.92 -11.91 -12.18
C ASP A 60 -11.63 -11.29 -11.63
N MET A 61 -11.56 -9.96 -11.51
CA MET A 61 -10.40 -9.24 -10.97
C MET A 61 -10.45 -9.03 -9.45
N ILE A 62 -11.63 -9.16 -8.83
CA ILE A 62 -11.83 -8.78 -7.42
C ILE A 62 -11.01 -9.61 -6.42
N ASN A 63 -10.69 -10.86 -6.77
CA ASN A 63 -9.96 -11.81 -5.94
C ASN A 63 -8.53 -12.07 -6.44
N ARG A 64 -8.04 -11.31 -7.43
CA ARG A 64 -6.68 -11.46 -7.96
C ARG A 64 -5.72 -10.46 -7.30
N GLY A 65 -4.58 -10.96 -6.85
CA GLY A 65 -3.46 -10.13 -6.36
C GLY A 65 -2.77 -9.34 -7.48
N GLY A 66 -1.86 -8.45 -7.10
CA GLY A 66 -1.13 -7.58 -8.01
C GLY A 66 -2.01 -6.57 -8.76
N THR A 67 -1.54 -6.16 -9.94
CA THR A 67 -2.26 -5.26 -10.85
C THR A 67 -2.17 -5.75 -12.30
N PHE A 68 -3.31 -5.94 -12.96
CA PHE A 68 -3.35 -6.38 -14.37
C PHE A 68 -2.90 -5.28 -15.35
N LEU A 69 -2.89 -4.01 -14.91
CA LEU A 69 -2.33 -2.90 -15.68
C LEU A 69 -0.80 -2.82 -15.55
N GLY A 70 -0.19 -3.61 -14.67
CA GLY A 70 1.23 -3.47 -14.36
C GLY A 70 1.54 -2.20 -13.57
N SER A 71 2.80 -2.07 -13.18
CA SER A 71 3.34 -0.91 -12.48
C SER A 71 4.82 -0.82 -12.76
N ALA A 72 5.31 0.37 -13.11
CA ALA A 72 6.73 0.62 -13.28
C ALA A 72 7.16 1.86 -12.49
N ARG A 73 8.41 1.84 -12.02
CA ARG A 73 9.04 3.05 -11.49
C ARG A 73 9.48 3.91 -12.67
N PHE A 74 9.12 5.19 -12.64
CA PHE A 74 9.53 6.17 -13.64
C PHE A 74 9.94 7.50 -12.98
N PRO A 75 11.16 7.57 -12.39
CA PRO A 75 11.65 8.75 -11.69
C PRO A 75 11.68 10.04 -12.53
N GLU A 76 11.89 9.90 -13.84
CA GLU A 76 11.94 10.97 -14.84
C GLU A 76 10.62 11.74 -14.92
N PHE A 77 9.50 11.18 -14.45
CA PHE A 77 8.23 11.88 -14.34
C PHE A 77 8.27 13.12 -13.42
N ARG A 78 9.34 13.27 -12.62
CA ARG A 78 9.64 14.50 -11.86
C ARG A 78 10.00 15.68 -12.76
N GLU A 79 10.39 15.44 -14.00
CA GLU A 79 10.76 16.47 -14.95
C GLU A 79 9.53 17.01 -15.68
N GLU A 80 9.43 18.34 -15.80
CA GLU A 80 8.23 18.98 -16.36
C GLU A 80 8.02 18.67 -17.85
N HIS A 81 9.10 18.59 -18.63
CA HIS A 81 9.02 18.28 -20.05
C HIS A 81 8.52 16.85 -20.31
N ILE A 82 8.83 15.90 -19.41
CA ILE A 82 8.28 14.53 -19.46
C ILE A 82 6.78 14.53 -19.16
N ARG A 83 6.35 15.30 -18.16
CA ARG A 83 4.92 15.45 -17.84
C ARG A 83 4.14 16.13 -18.96
N ALA A 84 4.76 17.07 -19.68
CA ALA A 84 4.14 17.71 -20.83
C ALA A 84 3.77 16.69 -21.92
N VAL A 85 4.67 15.73 -22.21
CA VAL A 85 4.38 14.63 -23.15
C VAL A 85 3.21 13.77 -22.66
N ALA A 86 3.19 13.40 -21.38
CA ALA A 86 2.09 12.66 -20.78
C ALA A 86 0.74 13.40 -20.89
N ILE A 87 0.74 14.72 -20.70
CA ILE A 87 -0.44 15.56 -20.87
C ILE A 87 -0.92 15.59 -22.32
N GLU A 88 -0.01 15.72 -23.29
CA GLU A 88 -0.39 15.67 -24.71
C GLU A 88 -1.00 14.31 -25.09
N ASN A 89 -0.49 13.20 -24.55
CA ASN A 89 -1.10 11.88 -24.72
C ASN A 89 -2.52 11.81 -24.12
N MET A 90 -2.72 12.36 -22.91
CA MET A 90 -4.05 12.43 -22.30
C MET A 90 -5.02 13.25 -23.16
N LYS A 91 -4.60 14.42 -23.66
CA LYS A 91 -5.41 15.25 -24.58
C LYS A 91 -5.74 14.53 -25.87
N LYS A 92 -4.74 13.89 -26.49
CA LYS A 92 -4.89 13.10 -27.73
C LYS A 92 -5.93 11.98 -27.57
N ARG A 93 -5.97 11.34 -26.40
CA ARG A 93 -6.95 10.29 -26.06
C ARG A 93 -8.29 10.84 -25.55
N GLY A 94 -8.38 12.15 -25.34
CA GLY A 94 -9.58 12.82 -24.82
C GLY A 94 -9.88 12.47 -23.37
N LEU A 95 -8.85 12.22 -22.55
CA LEU A 95 -9.00 11.98 -21.11
C LEU A 95 -9.20 13.31 -20.38
N ASP A 96 -10.23 13.39 -19.54
CA ASP A 96 -10.57 14.60 -18.78
C ASP A 96 -10.07 14.55 -17.33
N ALA A 97 -9.85 13.35 -16.78
CA ALA A 97 -9.40 13.14 -15.41
C ALA A 97 -8.63 11.82 -15.26
N LEU A 98 -7.88 11.68 -14.18
CA LEU A 98 -7.07 10.50 -13.90
C LEU A 98 -7.28 9.98 -12.49
N VAL A 99 -7.42 8.67 -12.33
CA VAL A 99 -7.38 7.98 -11.04
C VAL A 99 -6.06 7.24 -10.90
N VAL A 100 -5.28 7.61 -9.90
CA VAL A 100 -3.96 7.06 -9.61
C VAL A 100 -4.04 6.20 -8.37
N ILE A 101 -3.75 4.90 -8.49
CA ILE A 101 -3.70 3.97 -7.37
C ILE A 101 -2.22 3.70 -7.04
N GLY A 102 -1.82 3.99 -5.80
CA GLY A 102 -0.42 3.78 -5.38
C GLY A 102 -0.07 4.44 -4.06
N GLY A 103 1.23 4.55 -3.80
CA GLY A 103 1.80 5.21 -2.62
C GLY A 103 2.07 6.72 -2.78
N ASP A 104 2.78 7.29 -1.82
CA ASP A 104 3.12 8.72 -1.75
C ASP A 104 3.81 9.25 -3.02
N GLY A 105 4.77 8.48 -3.56
CA GLY A 105 5.45 8.86 -4.82
C GLY A 105 4.47 8.98 -5.99
N SER A 106 3.43 8.15 -6.00
CA SER A 106 2.38 8.21 -7.02
C SER A 106 1.49 9.44 -6.84
N TYR A 107 1.22 9.85 -5.60
CA TYR A 107 0.43 11.05 -5.31
C TYR A 107 1.14 12.34 -5.73
N MET A 108 2.48 12.38 -5.61
CA MET A 108 3.25 13.53 -6.10
C MET A 108 3.06 13.74 -7.61
N GLY A 109 3.05 12.65 -8.40
CA GLY A 109 2.76 12.73 -9.84
C GLY A 109 1.35 13.26 -10.12
N ALA A 110 0.35 12.77 -9.38
CA ALA A 110 -1.05 13.18 -9.51
C ALA A 110 -1.25 14.67 -9.16
N MET A 111 -0.58 15.15 -8.12
CA MET A 111 -0.57 16.57 -7.74
C MET A 111 0.00 17.44 -8.85
N ARG A 112 1.15 17.07 -9.44
CA ARG A 112 1.74 17.84 -10.55
C ARG A 112 0.86 17.87 -11.79
N LEU A 113 0.21 16.76 -12.15
CA LEU A 113 -0.76 16.75 -13.25
C LEU A 113 -1.96 17.66 -12.98
N THR A 114 -2.43 17.70 -11.73
CA THR A 114 -3.53 18.59 -11.31
C THR A 114 -3.15 20.07 -11.41
N GLU A 115 -1.94 20.44 -10.99
CA GLU A 115 -1.40 21.80 -11.15
C GLU A 115 -1.30 22.22 -12.63
N MET A 116 -1.08 21.26 -13.52
CA MET A 116 -1.05 21.46 -14.97
C MET A 116 -2.44 21.39 -15.64
N GLY A 117 -3.52 21.35 -14.85
CA GLY A 117 -4.90 21.43 -15.33
C GLY A 117 -5.60 20.10 -15.55
N PHE A 118 -4.99 18.96 -15.19
CA PHE A 118 -5.61 17.63 -15.30
C PHE A 118 -6.01 17.10 -13.93
N PRO A 119 -7.31 17.11 -13.57
CA PRO A 119 -7.76 16.70 -12.25
C PRO A 119 -7.42 15.23 -11.99
N CYS A 120 -6.65 14.98 -10.93
CA CYS A 120 -6.27 13.64 -10.51
C CYS A 120 -6.83 13.28 -9.13
N ILE A 121 -7.16 12.00 -8.93
CA ILE A 121 -7.51 11.43 -7.62
C ILE A 121 -6.49 10.36 -7.25
N GLY A 122 -5.93 10.46 -6.05
CA GLY A 122 -5.12 9.41 -5.44
C GLY A 122 -5.97 8.40 -4.67
N LEU A 123 -5.72 7.10 -4.89
CA LEU A 123 -6.20 5.99 -4.07
C LEU A 123 -5.02 5.27 -3.40
N PRO A 124 -5.08 5.04 -2.07
CA PRO A 124 -3.90 4.62 -1.31
C PRO A 124 -3.63 3.13 -1.47
N GLY A 125 -2.72 2.76 -2.36
CA GLY A 125 -2.36 1.36 -2.66
C GLY A 125 -0.91 1.06 -2.30
N THR A 126 -0.72 0.45 -1.13
CA THR A 126 0.59 0.04 -0.58
C THR A 126 0.35 -0.92 0.59
N ILE A 127 1.27 -1.84 0.83
CA ILE A 127 1.22 -2.74 1.99
C ILE A 127 1.77 -2.09 3.27
N ASP A 128 2.54 -1.01 3.12
CA ASP A 128 3.35 -0.42 4.20
C ASP A 128 2.52 0.43 5.20
N ASN A 129 1.27 0.76 4.86
CA ASN A 129 0.40 1.68 5.60
C ASN A 129 0.94 3.10 5.84
N ASP A 130 1.86 3.56 5.00
CA ASP A 130 2.62 4.80 5.19
C ASP A 130 1.96 6.07 4.62
N ILE A 131 0.70 5.99 4.16
CA ILE A 131 0.03 7.10 3.48
C ILE A 131 -0.77 7.95 4.47
N LYS A 132 -0.42 9.23 4.56
CA LYS A 132 -1.13 10.19 5.44
C LYS A 132 -2.57 10.44 4.99
N GLY A 133 -3.47 10.57 5.97
CA GLY A 133 -4.88 10.91 5.73
C GLY A 133 -5.80 9.71 5.46
N THR A 134 -5.31 8.49 5.69
CA THR A 134 -6.10 7.26 5.76
C THR A 134 -5.58 6.43 6.92
N ASP A 135 -6.48 5.76 7.66
CA ASP A 135 -6.05 4.86 8.74
C ASP A 135 -5.44 3.57 8.17
N TYR A 136 -5.93 3.15 7.00
CA TYR A 136 -5.50 1.93 6.32
C TYR A 136 -5.28 2.12 4.81
N THR A 137 -4.25 1.48 4.26
CA THR A 137 -3.97 1.41 2.82
C THR A 137 -4.45 0.10 2.19
N ILE A 138 -4.61 0.05 0.87
CA ILE A 138 -5.04 -1.17 0.16
C ILE A 138 -3.87 -2.14 0.13
N GLY A 139 -4.09 -3.34 0.66
CA GLY A 139 -3.12 -4.44 0.69
C GLY A 139 -2.49 -4.65 2.06
N PHE A 140 -2.65 -3.71 3.00
CA PHE A 140 -2.12 -3.84 4.36
C PHE A 140 -2.65 -5.09 5.07
N PHE A 141 -3.97 -5.31 5.06
CA PHE A 141 -4.56 -6.46 5.76
C PHE A 141 -4.22 -7.80 5.11
N THR A 142 -4.05 -7.82 3.79
CA THR A 142 -3.58 -9.02 3.08
C THR A 142 -2.13 -9.31 3.43
N ALA A 143 -1.25 -8.31 3.41
CA ALA A 143 0.13 -8.47 3.84
C ALA A 143 0.22 -8.93 5.29
N LEU A 144 -0.57 -8.32 6.19
CA LEU A 144 -0.67 -8.72 7.60
C LEU A 144 -1.04 -10.20 7.74
N SER A 145 -2.03 -10.66 6.98
CA SER A 145 -2.45 -12.08 7.03
C SER A 145 -1.33 -13.01 6.57
N THR A 146 -0.59 -12.64 5.52
CA THR A 146 0.57 -13.40 5.03
C THR A 146 1.69 -13.46 6.07
N VAL A 147 1.98 -12.34 6.74
CA VAL A 147 3.02 -12.28 7.79
C VAL A 147 2.62 -13.12 9.00
N VAL A 148 1.38 -13.02 9.46
CA VAL A 148 0.87 -13.81 10.58
C VAL A 148 0.90 -15.31 10.26
N GLU A 149 0.49 -15.71 9.05
CA GLU A 149 0.60 -17.11 8.61
C GLU A 149 2.05 -17.61 8.65
N ALA A 150 3.02 -16.78 8.26
CA ALA A 150 4.43 -17.13 8.33
C ALA A 150 4.92 -17.24 9.79
N ILE A 151 4.51 -16.31 10.66
CA ILE A 151 4.85 -16.34 12.10
C ILE A 151 4.30 -17.61 12.75
N ASP A 152 3.06 -18.02 12.44
CA ASP A 152 2.47 -19.23 12.99
C ASP A 152 3.28 -20.48 12.59
N ARG A 153 3.69 -20.59 11.33
CA ARG A 153 4.56 -21.67 10.85
C ARG A 153 5.92 -21.67 11.53
N LEU A 154 6.50 -20.49 11.76
CA LEU A 154 7.76 -20.34 12.47
C LEU A 154 7.61 -20.68 13.97
N ARG A 155 6.45 -20.43 14.57
CA ARG A 155 6.15 -20.75 15.97
C ARG A 155 6.15 -22.25 16.22
N ASP A 156 5.58 -23.06 15.33
CA ASP A 156 5.53 -24.52 15.46
C ASP A 156 6.94 -25.14 15.50
N THR A 157 7.81 -24.74 14.57
CA THR A 157 9.20 -25.24 14.51
C THR A 157 10.05 -24.68 15.66
N SER A 158 9.85 -23.42 16.04
CA SER A 158 10.59 -22.79 17.14
C SER A 158 10.25 -23.44 18.49
N SER A 159 8.98 -23.77 18.71
CA SER A 159 8.52 -24.45 19.92
C SER A 159 9.09 -25.87 20.05
N SER A 160 9.20 -26.59 18.92
CA SER A 160 9.70 -27.97 18.88
C SER A 160 11.19 -28.07 19.21
N HIS A 161 11.99 -27.10 18.77
CA HIS A 161 13.45 -27.09 18.93
C HIS A 161 13.97 -26.09 19.97
N GLN A 162 13.09 -25.41 20.71
CA GLN A 162 13.43 -24.39 21.70
C GLN A 162 14.30 -23.24 21.15
N ARG A 163 13.95 -22.76 19.95
CA ARG A 163 14.73 -21.77 19.19
C ARG A 163 14.22 -20.35 19.36
N ILE A 164 15.07 -19.40 19.00
CA ILE A 164 14.68 -18.01 18.80
C ILE A 164 14.56 -17.77 17.29
N SER A 165 13.46 -17.18 16.85
CA SER A 165 13.24 -16.83 15.44
C SER A 165 13.18 -15.31 15.31
N VAL A 166 13.99 -14.76 14.42
CA VAL A 166 13.94 -13.33 14.04
C VAL A 166 13.24 -13.25 12.68
N VAL A 167 12.16 -12.48 12.59
CA VAL A 167 11.31 -12.38 11.40
C VAL A 167 11.35 -10.96 10.88
N GLU A 168 11.92 -10.78 9.68
CA GLU A 168 11.97 -9.48 9.01
C GLU A 168 10.68 -9.25 8.21
N VAL A 169 10.00 -8.14 8.54
CA VAL A 169 8.71 -7.72 7.98
C VAL A 169 8.92 -6.45 7.16
N MET A 170 8.22 -6.35 6.03
CA MET A 170 8.27 -5.14 5.18
C MET A 170 7.54 -3.97 5.84
N GLY A 171 7.79 -2.76 5.35
CA GLY A 171 7.19 -1.54 5.87
C GLY A 171 8.12 -0.33 5.78
N ARG A 172 9.39 -0.56 5.39
CA ARG A 172 10.43 0.43 5.19
C ARG A 172 10.65 1.37 6.38
N TYR A 173 9.89 2.46 6.46
CA TYR A 173 9.99 3.47 7.52
C TYR A 173 8.75 3.51 8.43
N CYS A 174 7.79 2.61 8.22
CA CYS A 174 6.59 2.48 9.01
C CYS A 174 6.54 1.10 9.68
N GLY A 175 6.36 1.08 11.00
CA GLY A 175 6.29 -0.11 11.82
C GLY A 175 4.89 -0.72 11.95
N ASP A 176 3.86 -0.14 11.32
CA ASP A 176 2.46 -0.58 11.47
C ASP A 176 2.27 -2.08 11.17
N LEU A 177 2.87 -2.57 10.08
CA LEU A 177 2.74 -3.96 9.67
C LEU A 177 3.43 -4.89 10.67
N THR A 178 4.67 -4.56 11.07
CA THR A 178 5.44 -5.30 12.07
C THR A 178 4.72 -5.33 13.42
N LEU A 179 4.20 -4.19 13.88
CA LEU A 179 3.49 -4.07 15.15
C LEU A 179 2.19 -4.88 15.14
N ALA A 180 1.38 -4.74 14.10
CA ALA A 180 0.13 -5.48 13.97
C ALA A 180 0.39 -6.99 13.88
N ALA A 181 1.38 -7.40 13.08
CA ALA A 181 1.75 -8.81 12.92
C ALA A 181 2.28 -9.41 14.23
N ALA A 182 3.09 -8.65 14.97
CA ALA A 182 3.61 -9.09 16.25
C ALA A 182 2.52 -9.30 17.29
N ILE A 183 1.55 -8.38 17.38
CA ILE A 183 0.40 -8.53 18.30
C ILE A 183 -0.45 -9.74 17.89
N ALA A 184 -0.79 -9.86 16.61
CA ALA A 184 -1.63 -10.94 16.11
C ALA A 184 -0.96 -12.32 16.21
N GLY A 185 0.34 -12.39 15.92
CA GLY A 185 1.14 -13.61 16.01
C GLY A 185 1.68 -13.91 17.41
N GLY A 186 1.44 -13.04 18.40
CA GLY A 186 1.91 -13.20 19.77
C GLY A 186 3.43 -13.19 19.92
N CYS A 187 4.13 -12.37 19.13
CA CYS A 187 5.58 -12.23 19.22
C CYS A 187 5.99 -11.66 20.57
N GLU A 188 7.08 -12.18 21.11
CA GLU A 188 7.58 -11.78 22.42
C GLU A 188 8.28 -10.42 22.36
N PHE A 189 8.90 -10.10 21.21
CA PHE A 189 9.67 -8.88 21.01
C PHE A 189 9.35 -8.24 19.66
N ILE A 190 9.37 -6.91 19.64
CA ILE A 190 8.99 -6.10 18.48
C ILE A 190 10.01 -4.98 18.35
N MET A 191 10.57 -4.82 17.15
CA MET A 191 11.44 -3.71 16.79
C MET A 191 10.84 -2.96 15.61
N VAL A 192 10.51 -1.69 15.84
CA VAL A 192 9.89 -0.80 14.85
C VAL A 192 10.69 0.50 14.74
N PRO A 193 10.73 1.15 13.57
CA PRO A 193 11.55 2.34 13.35
C PRO A 193 11.13 3.55 14.19
N GLU A 194 9.89 3.59 14.67
CA GLU A 194 9.35 4.67 15.50
C GLU A 194 9.85 4.64 16.96
N VAL A 195 10.46 3.54 17.39
CA VAL A 195 10.95 3.35 18.76
C VAL A 195 12.45 3.09 18.73
N GLU A 196 13.20 3.89 19.48
CA GLU A 196 14.63 3.64 19.67
C GLU A 196 14.83 2.34 20.44
N TYR A 197 15.67 1.46 19.88
CA TYR A 197 15.90 0.13 20.45
C TYR A 197 17.40 -0.19 20.41
N THR A 198 17.97 -0.62 21.55
CA THR A 198 19.36 -1.07 21.60
C THR A 198 19.44 -2.60 21.56
N ARG A 199 20.49 -3.15 20.93
CA ARG A 199 20.68 -4.62 20.84
C ARG A 199 20.80 -5.26 22.24
N ASP A 200 21.35 -4.53 23.20
CA ASP A 200 21.53 -5.00 24.58
C ASP A 200 20.18 -5.15 25.30
N ASP A 201 19.24 -4.22 25.08
CA ASP A 201 17.88 -4.30 25.63
C ASP A 201 17.17 -5.57 25.14
N LEU A 202 17.32 -5.91 23.84
CA LEU A 202 16.71 -7.12 23.25
C LEU A 202 17.20 -8.37 23.95
N VAL A 203 18.51 -8.46 24.10
CA VAL A 203 19.16 -9.62 24.73
C VAL A 203 18.76 -9.72 26.20
N ALA A 204 18.68 -8.59 26.92
CA ALA A 204 18.25 -8.57 28.31
C ALA A 204 16.82 -9.10 28.47
N GLU A 205 15.90 -8.64 27.61
CA GLU A 205 14.51 -9.10 27.67
C GLU A 205 14.37 -10.57 27.24
N ILE A 206 15.11 -11.03 26.23
CA ILE A 206 15.17 -12.44 25.85
C ILE A 206 15.66 -13.30 27.01
N LYS A 207 16.78 -12.92 27.65
CA LYS A 207 17.34 -13.62 28.83
C LYS A 207 16.32 -13.69 29.96
N ALA A 208 15.58 -12.60 30.22
CA ALA A 208 14.50 -12.58 31.20
C ALA A 208 13.33 -13.51 30.82
N GLY A 209 12.97 -13.59 29.54
CA GLY A 209 11.97 -14.52 29.02
C GLY A 209 12.38 -15.99 29.20
N ILE A 210 13.64 -16.31 28.93
CA ILE A 210 14.23 -17.63 29.14
C ILE A 210 14.20 -18.01 30.63
N ALA A 211 14.58 -17.07 31.51
CA ALA A 211 14.54 -17.27 32.96
C ALA A 211 13.12 -17.54 33.49
N LYS A 212 12.09 -16.97 32.86
CA LYS A 212 10.66 -17.24 33.14
C LYS A 212 10.17 -18.59 32.59
N GLY A 213 11.02 -19.37 31.93
CA GLY A 213 10.69 -20.70 31.41
C GLY A 213 10.14 -20.71 29.98
N LYS A 214 10.24 -19.61 29.22
CA LYS A 214 9.84 -19.60 27.81
C LYS A 214 10.73 -20.55 27.00
N LYS A 215 10.11 -21.46 26.26
CA LYS A 215 10.81 -22.46 25.44
C LYS A 215 11.30 -21.90 24.11
N HIS A 216 10.58 -20.96 23.53
CA HIS A 216 10.93 -20.28 22.29
C HIS A 216 10.66 -18.78 22.40
N ALA A 217 11.14 -18.02 21.43
CA ALA A 217 10.82 -16.60 21.28
C ALA A 217 10.80 -16.23 19.80
N ILE A 218 9.91 -15.32 19.43
CA ILE A 218 9.81 -14.73 18.10
C ILE A 218 10.03 -13.23 18.25
N VAL A 219 10.99 -12.72 17.49
CA VAL A 219 11.32 -11.30 17.37
C VAL A 219 10.82 -10.83 16.01
N ALA A 220 9.85 -9.93 15.99
CA ALA A 220 9.42 -9.27 14.76
C ALA A 220 10.18 -7.97 14.58
N ILE A 221 10.80 -7.77 13.40
CA ILE A 221 11.61 -6.59 13.10
C ILE A 221 11.20 -5.99 11.76
N THR A 222 11.10 -4.66 11.69
CA THR A 222 10.89 -3.95 10.42
C THR A 222 12.18 -3.93 9.60
N GLU A 223 12.06 -4.11 8.28
CA GLU A 223 13.18 -4.03 7.34
C GLU A 223 13.97 -2.71 7.46
N HIS A 224 15.24 -2.74 7.04
CA HIS A 224 16.17 -1.59 7.05
C HIS A 224 16.58 -1.05 8.44
N MET A 225 16.21 -1.70 9.55
CA MET A 225 16.70 -1.33 10.89
C MET A 225 18.09 -1.90 11.17
N CYS A 226 18.35 -3.16 10.82
CA CYS A 226 19.65 -3.80 10.99
C CYS A 226 19.79 -5.02 10.05
N ASP A 227 20.99 -5.60 10.00
CA ASP A 227 21.19 -6.92 9.38
C ASP A 227 20.67 -8.01 10.35
N VAL A 228 19.65 -8.75 9.90
CA VAL A 228 18.99 -9.77 10.72
C VAL A 228 19.83 -11.02 10.93
N ASP A 229 20.76 -11.35 10.03
CA ASP A 229 21.65 -12.50 10.18
C ASP A 229 22.76 -12.19 11.20
N GLU A 230 23.28 -10.96 11.18
CA GLU A 230 24.18 -10.47 12.23
C GLU A 230 23.48 -10.42 13.59
N LEU A 231 22.23 -9.94 13.63
CA LEU A 231 21.44 -9.88 14.86
C LEU A 231 21.17 -11.29 15.42
N ALA A 232 20.81 -12.24 14.57
CA ALA A 232 20.61 -13.64 14.98
C ALA A 232 21.89 -14.25 15.56
N SER A 233 23.03 -14.03 14.90
CA SER A 233 24.34 -14.50 15.38
C SER A 233 24.72 -13.89 16.73
N TYR A 234 24.42 -12.60 16.93
CA TYR A 234 24.65 -11.90 18.18
C TYR A 234 23.77 -12.45 19.31
N ILE A 235 22.48 -12.66 19.07
CA ILE A 235 21.55 -13.24 20.06
C ILE A 235 21.98 -14.68 20.43
N GLU A 236 22.40 -15.48 19.45
CA GLU A 236 22.86 -16.86 19.69
C GLU A 236 24.10 -16.90 20.59
N LYS A 237 25.07 -16.01 20.34
CA LYS A 237 26.28 -15.89 21.17
C LYS A 237 25.96 -15.48 22.62
N GLU A 238 25.03 -14.56 22.80
CA GLU A 238 24.71 -14.00 24.12
C GLU A 238 23.77 -14.88 24.96
N THR A 239 22.85 -15.60 24.31
CA THR A 239 21.81 -16.39 24.99
C THR A 239 22.12 -17.88 25.03
N GLY A 240 23.03 -18.35 24.18
CA GLY A 240 23.34 -19.78 24.02
C GLY A 240 22.19 -20.59 23.38
N ARG A 241 21.16 -19.92 22.83
CA ARG A 241 20.07 -20.55 22.09
C ARG A 241 20.24 -20.36 20.59
N GLU A 242 20.06 -21.45 19.85
CA GLU A 242 20.07 -21.44 18.39
C GLU A 242 19.06 -20.42 17.87
N THR A 243 19.56 -19.44 17.11
CA THR A 243 18.75 -18.32 16.60
C THR A 243 18.74 -18.34 15.08
N ARG A 244 17.56 -18.16 14.47
CA ARG A 244 17.42 -18.18 13.01
C ARG A 244 16.68 -16.95 12.52
N ALA A 245 17.27 -16.25 11.56
CA ALA A 245 16.62 -15.16 10.86
C ALA A 245 15.79 -15.70 9.69
N THR A 246 14.66 -15.06 9.40
CA THR A 246 13.81 -15.34 8.25
C THR A 246 13.34 -14.03 7.66
N VAL A 247 13.81 -13.73 6.46
CA VAL A 247 13.36 -12.59 5.68
C VAL A 247 12.19 -13.03 4.82
N LEU A 248 10.98 -12.56 5.14
CA LEU A 248 9.79 -12.90 4.37
C LEU A 248 9.86 -12.31 2.95
N GLY A 249 10.36 -11.08 2.83
CA GLY A 249 10.52 -10.39 1.56
C GLY A 249 9.21 -10.25 0.78
N HIS A 250 9.29 -10.42 -0.55
CA HIS A 250 8.21 -10.05 -1.47
C HIS A 250 6.96 -10.95 -1.44
N ILE A 251 6.97 -12.07 -0.69
CA ILE A 251 5.74 -12.87 -0.52
C ILE A 251 4.62 -12.04 0.12
N GLN A 252 4.98 -11.01 0.89
CA GLN A 252 4.06 -10.07 1.56
C GLN A 252 3.28 -9.19 0.58
N ARG A 253 3.77 -8.99 -0.66
CA ARG A 253 3.09 -8.19 -1.69
C ARG A 253 2.13 -9.00 -2.56
N GLY A 254 2.31 -10.32 -2.58
CA GLY A 254 1.53 -11.23 -3.41
C GLY A 254 0.28 -11.76 -2.71
N GLY A 255 -0.43 -12.65 -3.41
CA GLY A 255 -1.58 -13.38 -2.86
C GLY A 255 -2.94 -12.77 -3.19
N SER A 256 -3.99 -13.55 -2.92
CA SER A 256 -5.37 -13.10 -3.12
C SER A 256 -5.74 -12.11 -2.01
N PRO A 257 -6.31 -10.93 -2.35
CA PRO A 257 -6.68 -9.96 -1.34
C PRO A 257 -7.68 -10.55 -0.35
N VAL A 258 -7.53 -10.25 0.94
CA VAL A 258 -8.49 -10.64 1.99
C VAL A 258 -9.79 -9.82 1.86
N PRO A 259 -10.91 -10.25 2.47
CA PRO A 259 -12.20 -9.57 2.32
C PRO A 259 -12.14 -8.07 2.61
N TYR A 260 -11.37 -7.63 3.60
CA TYR A 260 -11.22 -6.22 3.94
C TYR A 260 -10.66 -5.40 2.76
N ASP A 261 -9.57 -5.86 2.15
CA ASP A 261 -8.95 -5.21 0.99
C ASP A 261 -9.84 -5.26 -0.27
N ARG A 262 -10.73 -6.26 -0.38
CA ARG A 262 -11.73 -6.32 -1.46
C ARG A 262 -12.89 -5.34 -1.27
N ILE A 263 -13.33 -5.12 -0.04
CA ILE A 263 -14.55 -4.36 0.30
C ILE A 263 -14.28 -2.86 0.42
N ARG A 264 -13.12 -2.47 0.94
CA ARG A 264 -12.81 -1.07 1.29
C ARG A 264 -13.06 -0.10 0.13
N LEU A 265 -12.76 -0.50 -1.11
CA LEU A 265 -12.90 0.38 -2.27
C LEU A 265 -14.29 0.38 -2.95
N PRO A 266 -15.00 -0.75 -3.12
CA PRO A 266 -16.39 -0.72 -3.59
C PRO A 266 -17.30 0.20 -2.77
N ALA A 267 -17.02 0.42 -1.49
CA ALA A 267 -17.76 1.37 -0.65
C ALA A 267 -17.28 2.83 -0.82
N TRP A 268 -15.99 3.06 -1.04
CA TRP A 268 -15.40 4.41 -1.13
C TRP A 268 -15.45 5.00 -2.54
N ALA A 269 -15.33 4.18 -3.60
CA ALA A 269 -15.35 4.62 -4.99
C ALA A 269 -16.69 5.28 -5.39
N PRO A 270 -17.88 4.78 -5.02
CA PRO A 270 -19.14 5.47 -5.29
C PRO A 270 -19.31 6.74 -4.46
N MET A 271 -18.93 6.73 -3.17
CA MET A 271 -19.01 7.90 -2.29
C MET A 271 -18.10 9.04 -2.77
N ARG A 272 -16.86 8.72 -3.19
CA ARG A 272 -15.95 9.71 -3.77
C ARG A 272 -16.19 10.00 -5.23
N LEU A 273 -16.72 9.11 -6.08
CA LEU A 273 -17.15 9.51 -7.44
C LEU A 273 -18.37 10.42 -7.38
N SER A 274 -19.30 10.23 -6.44
CA SER A 274 -20.41 11.17 -6.20
C SER A 274 -19.91 12.51 -5.66
N CYS A 275 -19.01 12.48 -4.65
CA CYS A 275 -18.32 13.68 -4.19
C CYS A 275 -17.39 14.29 -5.25
N CYS A 276 -16.85 13.54 -6.20
CA CYS A 276 -16.00 14.01 -7.29
C CYS A 276 -16.81 14.49 -8.47
N TYR A 277 -18.01 13.97 -8.73
CA TYR A 277 -18.93 14.63 -9.65
C TYR A 277 -19.26 16.01 -9.08
N ARG A 278 -19.48 16.13 -7.76
CA ARG A 278 -19.68 17.42 -7.08
C ARG A 278 -18.42 18.27 -6.94
N ALA A 279 -17.24 17.69 -6.68
CA ALA A 279 -15.99 18.40 -6.46
C ALA A 279 -15.26 18.73 -7.77
N MET A 280 -15.34 17.88 -8.79
CA MET A 280 -14.89 18.18 -10.16
C MET A 280 -15.88 19.11 -10.87
N ALA A 281 -17.20 19.02 -10.61
CA ALA A 281 -18.12 20.08 -11.02
C ALA A 281 -17.86 21.39 -10.24
N ALA A 282 -17.48 21.32 -8.97
CA ALA A 282 -17.06 22.48 -8.19
C ALA A 282 -15.78 23.10 -8.75
N VAL A 283 -14.76 22.31 -9.13
CA VAL A 283 -13.53 22.80 -9.78
C VAL A 283 -13.81 23.37 -11.18
N ALA A 284 -14.77 22.81 -11.94
CA ALA A 284 -15.22 23.38 -13.21
C ALA A 284 -16.04 24.68 -13.03
N SER A 285 -16.73 24.86 -11.90
CA SER A 285 -17.45 26.09 -11.54
C SER A 285 -16.58 27.14 -10.83
N ALA A 286 -15.49 26.71 -10.18
CA ALA A 286 -14.57 27.52 -9.40
C ALA A 286 -13.40 28.00 -10.25
N SER A 287 -13.72 28.62 -11.39
CA SER A 287 -12.84 29.63 -12.01
C SER A 287 -12.79 30.93 -11.21
N ARG A 288 -13.36 30.94 -9.99
CA ARG A 288 -13.19 31.98 -8.97
C ARG A 288 -13.02 31.32 -7.60
N THR A 289 -11.95 31.69 -6.92
CA THR A 289 -11.55 31.37 -5.54
C THR A 289 -10.75 30.07 -5.29
N ARG A 290 -9.47 30.29 -4.98
CA ARG A 290 -8.49 29.32 -4.49
C ARG A 290 -8.91 28.78 -3.12
N SER A 291 -9.16 27.48 -2.98
CA SER A 291 -8.87 26.73 -1.76
C SER A 291 -8.87 25.22 -2.06
N TRP A 292 -7.80 24.53 -1.66
CA TRP A 292 -7.69 23.08 -1.69
C TRP A 292 -8.56 22.49 -0.60
N CYS A 293 -9.43 21.54 -0.94
CA CYS A 293 -10.31 20.88 0.02
C CYS A 293 -9.63 19.63 0.59
N THR A 294 -8.83 19.82 1.64
CA THR A 294 -8.54 18.76 2.63
C THR A 294 -9.58 18.89 3.75
N THR A 295 -10.79 18.38 3.53
CA THR A 295 -11.81 18.34 4.58
C THR A 295 -11.56 17.13 5.48
N THR A 296 -10.93 17.42 6.61
CA THR A 296 -10.91 16.58 7.81
C THR A 296 -12.35 16.33 8.25
N SER A 297 -12.76 15.07 8.35
CA SER A 297 -13.96 14.70 9.10
C SER A 297 -13.66 14.86 10.59
N SER A 298 -13.90 16.06 11.13
CA SER A 298 -14.09 16.20 12.56
C SER A 298 -15.43 15.51 12.91
N MET A 299 -15.34 14.39 13.63
CA MET A 299 -16.52 13.88 14.34
C MET A 299 -16.91 14.92 15.41
N PRO A 300 -18.20 15.22 15.61
CA PRO A 300 -18.62 16.08 16.71
C PRO A 300 -18.36 15.33 18.01
N SER A 301 -17.65 15.99 18.94
CA SER A 301 -17.59 15.62 20.34
C SER A 301 -19.00 15.38 20.87
N ARG A 302 -19.30 14.16 21.31
CA ARG A 302 -20.45 13.92 22.17
C ARG A 302 -20.10 14.39 23.58
N THR A 303 -20.94 15.28 24.10
CA THR A 303 -21.01 15.68 25.50
C THR A 303 -21.24 14.49 26.42
#